data_AF-A0A3N5NTN3-F1
#
_entry.id   AF-A0A3N5NTN3-F1
#
_cell.length_a   1.000
_cell.length_b   1.000
_cell.length_c   1.000
_cell.angle_alpha   90.00
_cell.angle_beta   90.00
_cell.angle_gamma   90.00
#
_symmetry.space_group_name_H-M   'P 1'
#
loop_
_entity.id
_entity.type
_entity.pdbx_description
1 polymer ?
#
loop_
_entity_poly.entity_id
_entity_poly.type
_entity_poly.pdbx_seq_one_letter_code
_entity_poly.pdbx_strand_id
1 'polypeptide(L)'
;MTSQDVVDLVTGALIAIGSSTVFVLALFLGFCIIFGFSKLRPTTSRGSMVVKSLEETVGQEAFVRYMPPDAPRGPIDVLKTPELLERAKGK
;
A
#
# COMPACT_ATOMS: atom_id res chain seq x y z
N MET A 1 2.89 54.40 13.99
CA MET A 1 3.17 52.96 14.09
C MET A 1 4.65 52.84 14.38
N THR A 2 5.00 52.40 15.58
CA THR A 2 6.40 52.23 15.96
C THR A 2 6.94 50.95 15.34
N SER A 3 8.26 50.82 15.22
CA SER A 3 8.88 49.61 14.68
C SER A 3 8.53 48.36 15.51
N GLN A 4 8.24 48.52 16.81
CA GLN A 4 7.85 47.41 17.69
C GLN A 4 6.43 46.91 17.37
N ASP A 5 5.48 47.81 17.10
CA ASP A 5 4.11 47.42 16.72
C ASP A 5 4.09 46.56 15.45
N VAL A 6 4.98 46.87 14.50
CA VAL A 6 5.14 46.11 13.25
C VAL A 6 5.67 44.70 13.54
N VAL A 7 6.68 44.59 14.41
CA VAL A 7 7.30 43.31 14.77
C VAL A 7 6.30 42.41 15.50
N ASP A 8 5.52 42.94 16.43
CA ASP A 8 4.51 42.18 17.17
C ASP A 8 3.39 41.69 16.25
N LEU A 9 2.94 42.55 15.32
CA LEU A 9 1.93 42.18 14.33
C LEU A 9 2.42 41.06 13.41
N VAL A 10 3.64 41.18 12.88
CA VAL A 10 4.21 40.17 11.98
C VAL A 10 4.43 38.85 12.70
N THR A 11 4.94 38.89 13.93
CA THR A 11 5.21 37.69 14.73
C THR A 11 3.90 36.98 15.08
N GLY A 12 2.87 37.73 15.50
CA GLY A 12 1.55 37.18 15.77
C GLY A 12 0.91 36.55 14.54
N ALA A 13 1.02 37.19 13.38
CA ALA A 13 0.50 36.65 12.12
C ALA A 13 1.21 35.35 11.72
N LEU A 14 2.54 35.28 11.84
CA LEU A 14 3.30 34.07 11.52
C LEU A 14 2.94 32.90 12.44
N ILE A 15 2.79 33.16 13.73
CA ILE A 15 2.38 32.13 14.70
C ILE A 15 0.96 31.65 14.40
N ALA A 16 0.03 32.55 14.09
CA ALA A 16 -1.35 32.20 13.76
C ALA A 16 -1.45 31.34 12.49
N ILE A 17 -0.74 31.72 11.43
CA ILE A 17 -0.70 30.96 10.17
C ILE A 17 0.01 29.61 10.38
N GLY A 18 1.13 29.61 11.10
CA GLY A 18 1.89 28.40 11.40
C GLY A 18 1.06 27.40 12.23
N SER A 19 0.46 27.86 13.32
CA SER A 19 -0.37 27.04 14.21
C SER A 19 -1.60 26.46 13.52
N SER A 20 -2.33 27.27 12.73
CA SER A 20 -3.50 26.80 11.98
C SER A 20 -3.13 25.76 10.93
N THR A 21 -2.02 25.95 10.21
CA THR A 21 -1.54 24.99 9.20
C THR A 21 -1.16 23.66 9.85
N VAL A 22 -0.36 23.70 10.92
CA VAL A 22 0.06 22.51 11.66
C VAL A 22 -1.14 21.77 12.24
N PHE A 23 -2.13 22.50 12.77
CA PHE A 23 -3.35 21.92 13.33
C PHE A 23 -4.15 21.14 12.29
N VAL A 24 -4.39 21.72 11.10
CA VAL A 24 -5.11 21.05 10.02
C VAL A 24 -4.34 19.84 9.50
N LEU A 25 -3.02 19.95 9.34
CA LEU A 25 -2.17 18.82 8.94
C LEU A 25 -2.23 17.67 9.95
N ALA A 26 -2.19 17.97 11.25
CA ALA A 26 -2.29 16.97 12.30
C ALA A 26 -3.63 16.24 12.27
N LEU A 27 -4.75 16.97 12.07
CA LEU A 27 -6.07 16.36 11.93
C LEU A 27 -6.16 15.49 10.66
N PHE A 28 -5.64 15.98 9.53
CA PHE A 28 -5.67 15.25 8.28
C PHE A 28 -4.81 13.99 8.33
N LEU A 29 -3.57 14.10 8.80
CA LEU A 29 -2.68 12.95 9.02
C LEU A 29 -3.28 11.97 10.02
N GLY A 30 -3.81 12.45 11.14
CA GLY A 30 -4.48 11.61 12.14
C GLY A 30 -5.65 10.85 11.54
N PHE A 31 -6.51 11.52 10.78
CA PHE A 31 -7.63 10.90 10.07
C PHE A 31 -7.15 9.88 9.03
N CYS A 32 -6.16 10.24 8.20
CA CYS A 32 -5.57 9.34 7.21
C CYS A 32 -4.93 8.11 7.86
N ILE A 33 -4.32 8.25 9.04
CA ILE A 33 -3.76 7.11 9.75
C ILE A 33 -4.88 6.21 10.29
N ILE A 34 -5.84 6.79 11.01
CA ILE A 34 -6.94 6.01 11.62
C ILE A 34 -7.77 5.28 10.57
N PHE A 35 -8.16 5.96 9.49
CA PHE A 35 -9.05 5.39 8.47
C PHE A 35 -8.30 4.73 7.30
N GLY A 36 -7.12 5.23 6.94
CA GLY A 36 -6.32 4.70 5.84
C GLY A 36 -5.65 3.37 6.18
N PHE A 37 -5.08 3.23 7.39
CA PHE A 37 -4.53 1.94 7.82
C PHE A 37 -5.63 0.89 8.01
N SER A 38 -6.85 1.27 8.39
CA SER A 38 -7.99 0.33 8.45
C SER A 38 -8.32 -0.28 7.09
N LYS A 39 -8.04 0.43 5.99
CA LYS A 39 -8.22 -0.06 4.62
C LYS A 39 -7.04 -0.90 4.11
N LEU A 40 -5.87 -0.81 4.73
CA LEU A 40 -4.74 -1.68 4.43
C LEU A 40 -4.99 -3.05 5.08
N ARG A 41 -6.00 -3.77 4.57
CA ARG A 41 -6.21 -5.18 4.89
C ARG A 41 -4.92 -5.92 4.51
N PRO A 42 -4.24 -6.60 5.45
CA PRO A 42 -3.10 -7.41 5.10
C PRO A 42 -3.56 -8.47 4.10
N THR A 43 -3.02 -8.42 2.88
CA THR A 43 -3.26 -9.40 1.81
C THR A 43 -2.74 -10.79 2.16
N THR A 44 -2.00 -10.92 3.27
CA THR A 44 -1.46 -12.17 3.80
C THR A 44 -1.94 -12.35 5.24
N SER A 45 -3.26 -12.26 5.47
CA SER A 45 -3.81 -12.44 6.81
C SER A 45 -4.54 -13.76 6.92
N ARG A 46 -4.01 -14.61 7.81
CA ARG A 46 -4.53 -15.87 8.35
C ARG A 46 -5.95 -15.79 8.96
N GLY A 47 -6.68 -14.70 8.72
CA GLY A 47 -8.04 -14.41 9.19
C GLY A 47 -8.97 -13.81 8.11
N SER A 48 -8.59 -13.85 6.83
CA SER A 48 -9.51 -13.54 5.73
C SER A 48 -10.56 -14.64 5.58
N MET A 49 -11.85 -14.29 5.64
CA MET A 49 -12.97 -15.23 5.42
C MET A 49 -13.05 -15.74 3.97
N VAL A 50 -12.35 -15.08 3.05
CA VAL A 50 -12.28 -15.45 1.64
C VAL A 50 -10.83 -15.75 1.29
N VAL A 51 -10.58 -17.00 0.94
CA VAL A 51 -9.30 -17.45 0.38
C VAL A 51 -9.29 -17.09 -1.10
N LYS A 52 -8.37 -16.21 -1.51
CA LYS A 52 -8.22 -15.82 -2.93
C LYS A 52 -7.21 -16.70 -3.65
N SER A 53 -6.24 -17.26 -2.93
CA SER A 53 -5.24 -18.16 -3.50
C SER A 53 -4.88 -19.29 -2.54
N LEU A 54 -4.43 -20.41 -3.09
CA LEU A 54 -3.92 -21.54 -2.31
C LEU A 54 -2.68 -21.13 -1.49
N GLU A 55 -1.89 -20.19 -2.01
CA GLU A 55 -0.73 -19.59 -1.34
C GLU A 55 -1.13 -18.87 -0.04
N GLU A 56 -2.27 -18.17 -0.01
CA GLU A 56 -2.79 -17.53 1.21
C GLU A 56 -3.15 -18.54 2.30
N THR A 57 -3.53 -19.78 1.93
CA THR A 57 -3.93 -20.83 2.88
C THR A 57 -2.73 -21.65 3.36
N VAL A 58 -1.86 -22.03 2.44
CA VAL A 58 -0.74 -22.94 2.70
C VAL A 58 0.48 -22.17 3.22
N GLY A 59 0.55 -20.86 2.96
CA GLY A 59 1.69 -20.01 3.30
C GLY A 59 2.78 -20.11 2.24
N GLN A 60 3.52 -19.01 2.08
CA GLN A 60 4.50 -18.84 1.00
C GLN A 60 5.59 -19.93 1.02
N GLU A 61 6.05 -20.37 2.20
CA GLU A 61 7.08 -21.41 2.30
C GLU A 61 6.59 -22.79 1.83
N ALA A 62 5.39 -23.19 2.23
CA ALA A 62 4.83 -24.46 1.79
C ALA A 62 4.35 -24.37 0.32
N PHE A 63 3.94 -23.20 -0.16
CA PHE A 63 3.66 -22.98 -1.57
C PHE A 63 4.90 -23.17 -2.45
N VAL A 64 6.06 -22.62 -2.06
CA VAL A 64 7.33 -22.82 -2.77
C VAL A 64 7.78 -24.29 -2.73
N ARG A 65 7.53 -24.98 -1.61
CA ARG A 65 7.92 -26.38 -1.44
C ARG A 65 7.08 -27.35 -2.28
N TYR A 66 5.78 -27.13 -2.37
CA TYR A 66 4.85 -28.06 -3.04
C TYR A 66 4.43 -27.61 -4.44
N MET A 67 4.62 -26.33 -4.78
CA MET A 67 4.28 -25.75 -6.07
C MET A 67 5.45 -24.93 -6.62
N PRO A 68 6.52 -25.60 -7.09
CA PRO A 68 7.65 -24.93 -7.71
C PRO A 68 7.21 -24.07 -8.92
N PRO A 69 8.03 -23.11 -9.37
CA PRO A 69 7.67 -22.18 -10.45
C PRO A 69 7.18 -22.87 -11.74
N ASP A 70 7.72 -24.05 -12.03
CA ASP A 70 7.38 -24.86 -13.20
C ASP A 70 6.23 -25.84 -12.96
N ALA A 71 5.63 -25.85 -11.76
CA ALA A 71 4.47 -26.68 -11.48
C ALA A 71 3.24 -26.14 -12.23
N PRO A 72 2.43 -27.01 -12.84
CA PRO A 72 1.24 -26.59 -13.58
C PRO A 72 0.25 -25.90 -12.64
N ARG A 73 -0.01 -24.61 -12.91
CA ARG A 73 -0.95 -23.79 -12.13
C ARG A 73 -2.36 -23.89 -12.72
N GLY A 74 -3.04 -24.99 -12.42
CA GLY A 74 -4.44 -25.22 -12.82
C GLY A 74 -4.58 -26.11 -14.08
N PRO A 75 -5.79 -26.15 -14.69
CA PRO A 75 -6.08 -27.03 -15.83
C PRO A 75 -5.26 -26.71 -17.09
N ILE A 76 -4.73 -25.49 -17.17
CA ILE A 76 -3.93 -24.99 -18.29
C ILE A 76 -2.61 -24.51 -17.70
N ASP A 77 -1.51 -25.12 -18.13
CA ASP A 77 -0.17 -24.64 -17.81
C ASP A 77 0.10 -23.36 -18.61
N VAL A 78 -0.04 -22.21 -17.93
CA VAL A 78 0.09 -20.88 -18.54
C VAL A 78 1.46 -20.72 -19.22
N LEU A 79 2.50 -21.39 -18.74
CA LEU A 79 3.86 -21.33 -19.30
C LEU A 79 4.05 -22.19 -20.56
N LYS A 80 3.14 -23.13 -20.83
CA LYS A 80 3.20 -24.04 -21.99
C LYS A 80 2.04 -23.82 -22.96
N THR A 81 1.47 -22.61 -22.96
CA THR A 81 0.46 -22.24 -23.96
C THR A 81 1.10 -22.17 -25.36
N PRO A 82 0.38 -22.59 -26.42
CA PRO A 82 0.93 -22.60 -27.78
C PRO A 82 1.42 -21.22 -28.21
N GLU A 83 0.68 -20.17 -27.84
CA GLU A 83 1.01 -18.76 -28.06
C GLU A 83 2.40 -18.35 -27.52
N LEU A 84 2.77 -18.83 -26.33
CA LEU A 84 4.07 -18.52 -25.71
C LEU A 84 5.20 -19.33 -26.34
N LEU A 85 4.93 -20.58 -26.73
CA LEU A 85 5.91 -21.44 -27.38
C LEU A 85 6.25 -20.95 -28.79
N GLU A 86 5.27 -20.41 -29.52
CA GLU A 86 5.48 -19.78 -30.82
C GLU A 86 6.32 -18.50 -30.69
N ARG A 87 6.05 -17.65 -29.69
CA ARG A 87 6.88 -16.47 -29.40
C ARG A 87 8.30 -16.81 -28.97
N ALA A 88 8.50 -17.88 -28.21
CA ALA A 88 9.83 -18.33 -27.78
C ALA A 88 10.66 -18.89 -28.93
N LYS A 89 10.03 -19.54 -29.92
CA LYS A 89 10.68 -20.05 -31.15
C LYS A 89 10.97 -18.95 -32.18
N GLY A 90 10.32 -17.81 -32.08
CA GLY A 90 10.50 -16.66 -32.98
C GLY A 90 11.66 -15.72 -32.60
N LYS A 91 12.49 -16.08 -31.62
CA LYS A 91 13.78 -15.44 -31.30
C LYS A 91 14.91 -16.39 -31.65
#